data_AF-W1I6L1-F1
#
_entry.id   AF-W1I6L1-F1
#
_cell.length_a   1.000
_cell.length_b   1.000
_cell.length_c   1.000
_cell.angle_alpha   90.00
_cell.angle_beta   90.00
_cell.angle_gamma   90.00
#
_symmetry.space_group_name_H-M   'P 1'
#
loop_
_entity.id
_entity.type
_entity.pdbx_description
1 polymer ?
#
loop_
_entity_poly.entity_id
_entity_poly.type
_entity_poly.pdbx_seq_one_letter_code
_entity_poly.pdbx_strand_id
1 'polypeptide(L)'
;MHKSKCPICHSTHSVKNGKRRGIQLYKCKDCGCQFRNNKLPDNIKLWQMYQENKQTVKELSWTLGVSESTIKRYLRNVSIEWFQPSLSGEGYVHLDATYWGHNWGVMAGIDAATGSALYVAFIHNETNADYIAAVKSIKDRGYDIKGLIIDGKQSLFSVFSDFRIQMCQFHMKQIVRRYLTLNPKLKAARALKEIMDTLTTSGKESFEERYFRWKEEWHETLFRRSQLKSGKTQYTHRRLRSAMHSVDFYLPYLFTFQTPECNGMPNTNNKIEGTFTDLKKNLNNHSGMSEENRKRFICGFFLALNETLSMKKQDPSK
;
A
#
# COMPACT_ATOMS: atom_id res chain seq x y z
N MET A 1 -43.30 -29.56 -4.66
CA MET A 1 -42.07 -30.02 -3.97
C MET A 1 -40.86 -29.76 -4.85
N HIS A 2 -39.95 -28.86 -4.45
CA HIS A 2 -38.67 -28.69 -5.14
C HIS A 2 -37.83 -29.98 -4.99
N LYS A 3 -37.71 -30.76 -6.07
CA LYS A 3 -36.80 -31.92 -6.11
C LYS A 3 -35.35 -31.41 -6.26
N SER A 4 -34.43 -31.96 -5.46
CA SER A 4 -33.01 -31.58 -5.53
C SER A 4 -32.44 -31.98 -6.90
N LYS A 5 -31.84 -31.05 -7.64
CA LYS A 5 -31.20 -31.36 -8.94
C LYS A 5 -29.85 -32.05 -8.72
N CYS A 6 -29.57 -33.08 -9.49
CA CYS A 6 -28.26 -33.71 -9.49
C CYS A 6 -27.20 -32.72 -10.00
N PRO A 7 -26.05 -32.55 -9.31
CA PRO A 7 -24.99 -31.64 -9.75
C PRO A 7 -24.21 -32.16 -10.96
N ILE A 8 -24.33 -33.44 -11.32
CA ILE A 8 -23.57 -34.05 -12.44
C ILE A 8 -24.40 -34.07 -13.72
N CYS A 9 -25.62 -34.62 -13.69
CA CYS A 9 -26.46 -34.79 -14.88
C CYS A 9 -27.67 -33.83 -14.92
N HIS A 10 -27.79 -32.92 -13.96
CA HIS A 10 -28.88 -31.93 -13.83
C HIS A 10 -30.30 -32.50 -13.71
N SER A 11 -30.45 -33.83 -13.68
CA SER A 11 -31.74 -34.51 -13.49
C SER A 11 -32.41 -34.12 -12.17
N THR A 12 -33.73 -34.03 -12.22
CA THR A 12 -34.59 -33.82 -11.05
C THR A 12 -35.01 -35.14 -10.37
N HIS A 13 -34.63 -36.29 -10.93
CA HIS A 13 -34.89 -37.62 -10.38
C HIS A 13 -33.92 -37.95 -9.25
N SER A 14 -34.07 -37.27 -8.11
CA SER A 14 -33.30 -37.53 -6.91
C SER A 14 -34.17 -38.01 -5.75
N VAL A 15 -33.63 -38.92 -4.95
CA VAL A 15 -34.28 -39.46 -3.74
C VAL A 15 -33.40 -39.22 -2.52
N LYS A 16 -34.01 -39.09 -1.34
CA LYS A 16 -33.29 -39.05 -0.06
C LYS A 16 -32.56 -40.39 0.15
N ASN A 17 -31.29 -40.32 0.54
CA ASN A 17 -30.39 -41.47 0.64
C ASN A 17 -29.60 -41.45 1.97
N GLY A 18 -30.34 -41.43 3.08
CA GLY A 18 -29.77 -41.40 4.44
C GLY A 18 -29.22 -40.03 4.87
N LYS A 19 -28.60 -39.99 6.04
CA LYS A 19 -27.95 -38.80 6.62
C LYS A 19 -26.48 -39.11 6.94
N ARG A 20 -25.58 -38.15 6.74
CA ARG A 20 -24.16 -38.28 7.14
C ARG A 20 -23.72 -37.02 7.89
N ARG A 21 -23.29 -37.19 9.14
CA ARG A 21 -22.99 -36.09 10.07
C ARG A 21 -24.19 -35.13 10.21
N GLY A 22 -25.39 -35.69 10.41
CA GLY A 22 -26.65 -34.93 10.54
C GLY A 22 -27.24 -34.38 9.25
N ILE A 23 -26.48 -34.28 8.15
CA ILE A 23 -26.92 -33.67 6.88
C ILE A 23 -27.56 -34.71 5.96
N GLN A 24 -28.69 -34.36 5.34
CA GLN A 24 -29.42 -35.19 4.37
C GLN A 24 -28.60 -35.41 3.09
N LEU A 25 -28.44 -36.68 2.71
CA LEU A 25 -27.89 -37.09 1.41
C LEU A 25 -29.02 -37.35 0.42
N TYR A 26 -28.71 -37.12 -0.86
CA TYR A 26 -29.56 -37.41 -2.00
C TYR A 26 -28.82 -38.35 -2.95
N LYS A 27 -29.55 -39.22 -3.65
CA LYS A 27 -29.01 -40.06 -4.72
C LYS A 27 -29.80 -39.79 -5.99
N CYS A 28 -29.12 -39.48 -7.09
CA CYS A 28 -29.73 -39.38 -8.41
C CYS A 28 -30.06 -40.80 -8.91
N LYS A 29 -31.28 -41.00 -9.42
CA LYS A 29 -31.71 -42.27 -9.98
C LYS A 29 -31.23 -42.49 -11.41
N ASP A 30 -30.96 -41.42 -12.16
CA ASP A 30 -30.53 -41.54 -13.56
C ASP A 30 -29.03 -41.83 -13.68
N CYS A 31 -28.18 -41.13 -12.92
CA CYS A 31 -26.71 -41.31 -12.99
C CYS A 31 -26.11 -42.01 -11.75
N GLY A 32 -26.93 -42.34 -10.74
CA GLY A 32 -26.47 -43.00 -9.51
C GLY A 32 -25.67 -42.12 -8.54
N CYS A 33 -25.32 -40.88 -8.92
CA CYS A 33 -24.52 -39.95 -8.11
C CYS A 33 -25.16 -39.67 -6.75
N GLN A 34 -24.38 -39.76 -5.67
CA GLN A 34 -24.76 -39.32 -4.33
C GLN A 34 -24.27 -37.89 -4.08
N PHE A 35 -25.16 -37.01 -3.63
CA PHE A 35 -24.85 -35.60 -3.40
C PHE A 35 -25.58 -35.03 -2.18
N ARG A 36 -25.17 -33.84 -1.73
CA ARG A 36 -25.85 -33.06 -0.69
C ARG A 36 -26.53 -31.87 -1.35
N ASN A 37 -27.68 -31.47 -0.85
CA ASN A 37 -28.37 -30.27 -1.32
C ASN A 37 -27.92 -29.03 -0.51
N ASN A 38 -26.61 -28.88 -0.27
CA ASN A 38 -26.08 -27.65 0.29
C ASN A 38 -25.81 -26.70 -0.88
N LYS A 39 -26.64 -25.65 -1.01
CA LYS A 39 -26.33 -24.51 -1.86
C LYS A 39 -25.24 -23.70 -1.17
N LEU A 40 -23.98 -23.99 -1.49
CA LEU A 40 -22.91 -23.03 -1.21
C LEU A 40 -23.12 -21.81 -2.12
N PRO A 41 -22.70 -20.61 -1.69
CA PRO A 41 -22.54 -19.47 -2.58
C PRO A 41 -21.65 -19.86 -3.76
N ASP A 42 -21.80 -19.16 -4.88
CA ASP A 42 -20.82 -19.28 -5.96
C ASP A 42 -19.42 -18.88 -5.47
N ASN A 43 -18.39 -19.28 -6.24
CA ASN A 43 -17.01 -19.08 -5.85
C ASN A 43 -16.64 -17.60 -5.70
N ILE A 44 -17.24 -16.71 -6.50
CA ILE A 44 -16.97 -15.27 -6.45
C ILE A 44 -17.57 -14.70 -5.16
N LYS A 45 -18.81 -15.06 -4.83
CA LYS A 45 -19.46 -14.61 -3.61
C LYS A 45 -18.74 -15.11 -2.36
N LEU A 46 -18.26 -16.36 -2.39
CA LEU A 46 -17.41 -16.88 -1.32
C LEU A 46 -16.10 -16.10 -1.19
N TRP A 47 -15.50 -15.70 -2.31
CA TRP A 47 -14.30 -14.87 -2.31
C TRP A 47 -14.55 -13.48 -1.73
N GLN A 48 -15.65 -12.81 -2.09
CA GLN A 48 -16.04 -11.53 -1.50
C GLN A 48 -16.19 -11.64 0.03
N MET A 49 -16.86 -12.69 0.51
CA MET A 49 -16.99 -12.95 1.94
C MET A 49 -15.62 -13.16 2.62
N TYR A 50 -14.71 -13.87 1.95
CA TYR A 50 -13.36 -14.12 2.46
C TYR A 50 -12.52 -12.84 2.51
N GLN A 51 -12.48 -12.08 1.42
CA GLN A 51 -11.58 -10.93 1.26
C GLN A 51 -12.18 -9.61 1.77
N GLU A 52 -13.35 -9.22 1.27
CA GLU A 52 -13.95 -7.91 1.53
C GLU A 52 -14.60 -7.87 2.92
N ASN A 53 -15.31 -8.93 3.29
CA ASN A 53 -15.87 -9.08 4.64
C ASN A 53 -14.85 -9.61 5.67
N LYS A 54 -13.61 -9.88 5.23
CA LYS A 54 -12.49 -10.29 6.06
C LYS A 54 -12.73 -11.59 6.86
N GLN A 55 -13.65 -12.43 6.40
CA GLN A 55 -14.02 -13.66 7.12
C GLN A 55 -12.94 -14.73 6.95
N THR A 56 -12.52 -15.33 8.04
CA THR A 56 -11.58 -16.45 8.05
C THR A 56 -12.22 -17.71 7.48
N VAL A 57 -11.38 -18.66 7.04
CA VAL A 57 -11.85 -19.99 6.59
C VAL A 57 -12.69 -20.69 7.66
N LYS A 58 -12.34 -20.51 8.94
CA LYS A 58 -13.04 -21.08 10.08
C LYS A 58 -14.43 -20.46 10.26
N GLU A 59 -14.54 -19.15 10.16
CA GLU A 59 -15.83 -18.44 10.22
C GLU A 59 -16.72 -18.82 9.04
N LEU A 60 -16.19 -18.84 7.81
CA LEU A 60 -16.92 -19.30 6.63
C LEU A 60 -17.39 -20.75 6.77
N SER A 61 -16.54 -21.61 7.35
CA SER A 61 -16.87 -23.01 7.63
C SER A 61 -18.06 -23.12 8.59
N TRP A 62 -18.07 -22.33 9.66
CA TRP A 62 -19.19 -22.25 10.60
C TRP A 62 -20.44 -21.71 9.90
N THR A 63 -20.36 -20.53 9.30
CA THR A 63 -21.51 -19.81 8.72
C THR A 63 -22.19 -20.61 7.62
N LEU A 64 -21.41 -21.30 6.77
CA LEU A 64 -21.94 -22.07 5.63
C LEU A 64 -22.19 -23.55 5.96
N GLY A 65 -21.90 -24.00 7.18
CA GLY A 65 -22.14 -25.38 7.63
C GLY A 65 -21.37 -26.43 6.82
N VAL A 66 -20.18 -26.08 6.32
CA VAL A 66 -19.30 -26.99 5.55
C VAL A 66 -17.90 -27.04 6.16
N SER A 67 -17.15 -28.12 5.92
CA SER A 67 -15.79 -28.26 6.43
C SER A 67 -14.84 -27.17 5.89
N GLU A 68 -13.86 -26.74 6.67
CA GLU A 68 -12.78 -25.84 6.22
C GLU A 68 -12.10 -26.31 4.92
N SER A 69 -11.86 -27.61 4.75
CA SER A 69 -11.27 -28.17 3.52
C SER A 69 -12.14 -27.93 2.27
N THR A 70 -13.47 -27.81 2.45
CA THR A 70 -14.39 -27.48 1.36
C THR A 70 -14.27 -25.99 1.03
N ILE A 71 -14.23 -25.10 2.03
CA ILE A 71 -13.99 -23.66 1.81
C ILE A 71 -12.66 -23.43 1.10
N LYS A 72 -11.56 -24.03 1.58
CA LYS A 72 -10.23 -23.95 0.95
C LYS A 72 -10.25 -24.41 -0.51
N ARG A 73 -10.96 -25.50 -0.82
CA ARG A 73 -11.09 -26.01 -2.19
C ARG A 73 -11.85 -25.02 -3.09
N TYR A 74 -12.92 -24.40 -2.60
CA TYR A 74 -13.67 -23.42 -3.37
C TYR A 74 -12.86 -22.13 -3.60
N LEU A 75 -12.19 -21.61 -2.56
CA LEU A 75 -11.31 -20.45 -2.68
C LEU A 75 -10.14 -20.72 -3.63
N ARG A 76 -9.60 -21.95 -3.67
CA ARG A 76 -8.55 -22.33 -4.62
C ARG A 76 -8.99 -22.22 -6.07
N ASN A 77 -10.26 -22.45 -6.37
CA ASN A 77 -10.82 -22.39 -7.72
C ASN A 77 -11.09 -20.96 -8.20
N VAL A 78 -10.87 -19.95 -7.36
CA VAL A 78 -10.97 -18.55 -7.74
C VAL A 78 -9.61 -18.11 -8.27
N SER A 79 -9.56 -17.63 -9.51
CA SER A 79 -8.39 -16.97 -10.07
C SER A 79 -8.63 -15.47 -10.09
N ILE A 80 -7.73 -14.71 -9.47
CA ILE A 80 -7.79 -13.24 -9.45
C ILE A 80 -6.40 -12.72 -9.75
N GLU A 81 -6.34 -11.90 -10.78
CA GLU A 81 -5.12 -11.27 -11.27
C GLU A 81 -5.34 -9.78 -11.42
N TRP A 82 -4.31 -9.01 -11.13
CA TRP A 82 -4.31 -7.58 -11.39
C TRP A 82 -3.98 -7.35 -12.85
N PHE A 83 -4.91 -6.75 -13.57
CA PHE A 83 -4.66 -6.19 -14.89
C PHE A 83 -4.51 -4.69 -14.76
N GLN A 84 -3.47 -4.13 -15.38
CA GLN A 84 -3.29 -2.68 -15.39
C GLN A 84 -4.52 -2.06 -16.10
N PRO A 85 -5.35 -1.27 -15.40
CA PRO A 85 -6.59 -0.77 -15.98
C PRO A 85 -6.30 0.26 -17.07
N SER A 86 -7.18 0.40 -18.06
CA SER A 86 -7.17 1.59 -18.92
C SER A 86 -7.42 2.82 -18.04
N LEU A 87 -6.64 3.88 -18.25
CA LEU A 87 -6.73 5.09 -17.44
C LEU A 87 -7.18 6.26 -18.30
N SER A 88 -7.72 7.27 -17.63
CA SER A 88 -8.05 8.56 -18.21
C SER A 88 -8.03 9.61 -17.12
N GLY A 89 -7.82 10.87 -17.49
CA GLY A 89 -7.79 11.98 -16.55
C GLY A 89 -6.38 12.32 -16.10
N GLU A 90 -6.30 13.14 -15.06
CA GLU A 90 -5.07 13.79 -14.63
C GLU A 90 -5.02 13.94 -13.12
N GLY A 91 -3.82 14.03 -12.57
CA GLY A 91 -3.64 14.25 -11.14
C GLY A 91 -2.22 13.99 -10.63
N TYR A 92 -2.10 13.90 -9.31
CA TYR A 92 -0.85 13.61 -8.64
C TYR A 92 -0.79 12.14 -8.22
N VAL A 93 0.38 11.53 -8.31
CA VAL A 93 0.54 10.09 -8.06
C VAL A 93 1.45 9.87 -6.86
N HIS A 94 0.96 9.11 -5.88
CA HIS A 94 1.82 8.50 -4.87
C HIS A 94 2.46 7.24 -5.45
N LEU A 95 3.78 7.12 -5.32
CA LEU A 95 4.52 5.90 -5.66
C LEU A 95 5.22 5.40 -4.41
N ASP A 96 5.01 4.13 -4.08
CA ASP A 96 5.62 3.52 -2.91
C ASP A 96 5.63 1.99 -3.04
N ALA A 97 6.50 1.34 -2.26
CA ALA A 97 6.64 -0.10 -2.18
C ALA A 97 6.35 -0.61 -0.77
N THR A 98 5.78 -1.80 -0.68
CA THR A 98 5.64 -2.48 0.62
C THR A 98 6.01 -3.95 0.54
N TYR A 99 6.64 -4.45 1.61
CA TYR A 99 7.30 -5.76 1.64
C TYR A 99 6.70 -6.70 2.68
N TRP A 100 6.80 -8.01 2.42
CA TRP A 100 6.45 -9.08 3.36
C TRP A 100 7.62 -10.08 3.47
N GLY A 101 8.61 -9.74 4.28
CA GLY A 101 9.85 -10.49 4.41
C GLY A 101 10.94 -9.97 3.47
N HIS A 102 11.95 -10.80 3.21
CA HIS A 102 13.00 -10.47 2.24
C HIS A 102 12.52 -10.78 0.82
N ASN A 103 12.97 -9.99 -0.16
CA ASN A 103 12.91 -10.35 -1.58
C ASN A 103 11.51 -10.47 -2.19
N TRP A 104 10.50 -9.91 -1.53
CA TRP A 104 9.11 -10.00 -1.95
C TRP A 104 8.28 -8.79 -1.49
N GLY A 105 7.80 -8.00 -2.46
CA GLY A 105 6.98 -6.83 -2.20
C GLY A 105 6.05 -6.48 -3.36
N VAL A 106 5.27 -5.43 -3.15
CA VAL A 106 4.40 -4.83 -4.15
C VAL A 106 4.73 -3.35 -4.28
N MET A 107 4.94 -2.90 -5.51
CA MET A 107 4.94 -1.48 -5.85
C MET A 107 3.53 -1.08 -6.25
N ALA A 108 3.06 0.03 -5.70
CA ALA A 108 1.79 0.62 -6.08
C ALA A 108 1.95 2.07 -6.49
N GLY A 109 1.23 2.46 -7.53
CA GLY A 109 0.97 3.84 -7.90
C GLY A 109 -0.50 4.14 -7.65
N ILE A 110 -0.80 5.11 -6.79
CA ILE A 110 -2.19 5.50 -6.51
C ILE A 110 -2.40 6.99 -6.79
N ASP A 111 -3.60 7.31 -7.28
CA ASP A 111 -4.04 8.70 -7.44
C ASP A 111 -4.21 9.35 -6.08
N ALA A 112 -3.59 10.51 -5.88
CA ALA A 112 -3.55 11.20 -4.59
C ALA A 112 -4.94 11.66 -4.11
N ALA A 113 -5.80 12.11 -5.02
CA ALA A 113 -7.11 12.64 -4.69
C ALA A 113 -8.09 11.51 -4.32
N THR A 114 -8.29 10.57 -5.25
CA THR A 114 -9.28 9.50 -5.15
C THR A 114 -8.77 8.32 -4.33
N GLY A 115 -7.47 8.05 -4.34
CA GLY A 115 -6.88 6.83 -3.76
C GLY A 115 -7.01 5.61 -4.68
N SER A 116 -7.46 5.78 -5.92
CA SER A 116 -7.57 4.69 -6.89
C SER A 116 -6.19 4.15 -7.24
N ALA A 117 -6.05 2.83 -7.29
CA ALA A 117 -4.84 2.18 -7.75
C ALA A 117 -4.72 2.35 -9.27
N LEU A 118 -3.71 3.11 -9.69
CA LEU A 118 -3.34 3.33 -11.08
C LEU A 118 -2.40 2.24 -11.56
N TYR A 119 -1.51 1.75 -10.69
CA TYR A 119 -0.50 0.74 -11.01
C TYR A 119 -0.28 -0.18 -9.81
N VAL A 120 -0.16 -1.47 -10.08
CA VAL A 120 0.26 -2.47 -9.08
C VAL A 120 1.19 -3.46 -9.77
N ALA A 121 2.37 -3.68 -9.20
CA ALA A 121 3.29 -4.71 -9.69
C ALA A 121 4.02 -5.37 -8.53
N PHE A 122 4.27 -6.66 -8.68
CA PHE A 122 5.07 -7.40 -7.72
C PHE A 122 6.54 -7.25 -8.03
N ILE A 123 7.33 -6.95 -6.99
CA ILE A 123 8.75 -6.66 -7.10
C ILE A 123 9.55 -7.52 -6.14
N HIS A 124 10.78 -7.83 -6.54
CA HIS A 124 11.72 -8.56 -5.69
C HIS A 124 12.47 -7.61 -4.76
N ASN A 125 13.00 -6.53 -5.33
CA ASN A 125 13.71 -5.46 -4.64
C ASN A 125 13.25 -4.12 -5.18
N GLU A 126 13.48 -3.05 -4.43
CA GLU A 126 13.06 -1.72 -4.81
C GLU A 126 14.15 -1.02 -5.61
N THR A 127 14.01 -0.95 -6.92
CA THR A 127 14.99 -0.33 -7.82
C THR A 127 14.43 0.96 -8.43
N ASN A 128 15.28 1.80 -9.02
CA ASN A 128 14.79 2.95 -9.78
C ASN A 128 14.00 2.53 -11.02
N ALA A 129 14.35 1.37 -11.61
CA ALA A 129 13.66 0.83 -12.78
C ALA A 129 12.19 0.52 -12.49
N ASP A 130 11.86 0.06 -11.27
CA ASP A 130 10.48 -0.22 -10.87
C ASP A 130 9.61 1.06 -10.87
N TYR A 131 10.14 2.16 -10.33
CA TYR A 131 9.46 3.45 -10.36
C TYR A 131 9.31 3.98 -11.79
N ILE A 132 10.37 3.88 -12.61
CA ILE A 132 10.32 4.31 -14.02
C ILE A 132 9.25 3.51 -14.77
N ALA A 133 9.20 2.19 -14.58
CA ALA A 133 8.21 1.32 -15.18
C ALA A 133 6.78 1.69 -14.73
N ALA A 134 6.59 1.99 -13.44
CA ALA A 134 5.30 2.44 -12.92
C ALA A 134 4.84 3.76 -13.57
N VAL A 135 5.70 4.79 -13.57
CA VAL A 135 5.39 6.10 -14.18
C VAL A 135 5.10 5.95 -15.67
N LYS A 136 5.95 5.23 -16.41
CA LYS A 136 5.77 4.97 -17.83
C LYS A 136 4.44 4.26 -18.10
N SER A 137 4.16 3.18 -17.37
CA SER A 137 2.92 2.41 -17.53
C SER A 137 1.67 3.26 -17.29
N ILE A 138 1.69 4.15 -16.28
CA ILE A 138 0.56 5.04 -15.99
C ILE A 138 0.33 6.03 -17.14
N LYS A 139 1.40 6.66 -17.64
CA LYS A 139 1.32 7.60 -18.78
C LYS A 139 0.86 6.93 -20.07
N ASP A 140 1.47 5.80 -20.42
CA ASP A 140 1.16 5.05 -21.64
C ASP A 140 -0.31 4.56 -21.68
N ARG A 141 -0.93 4.40 -20.50
CA ARG A 141 -2.35 4.03 -20.37
C ARG A 141 -3.32 5.23 -20.36
N GLY A 142 -2.85 6.44 -20.65
CA GLY A 142 -3.69 7.62 -20.88
C GLY A 142 -3.94 8.52 -19.66
N TYR A 143 -3.15 8.36 -18.58
CA TYR A 143 -3.25 9.23 -17.40
C TYR A 143 -2.16 10.31 -17.39
N ASP A 144 -2.57 11.57 -17.25
CA ASP A 144 -1.64 12.69 -17.16
C ASP A 144 -1.15 12.92 -15.72
N ILE A 145 0.15 12.75 -15.51
CA ILE A 145 0.78 12.87 -14.19
C ILE A 145 1.26 14.31 -14.02
N LYS A 146 0.51 15.11 -13.25
CA LYS A 146 0.87 16.50 -12.91
C LYS A 146 2.06 16.60 -11.95
N GLY A 147 2.29 15.56 -11.16
CA GLY A 147 3.40 15.49 -10.22
C GLY A 147 3.41 14.19 -9.42
N LEU A 148 4.54 13.96 -8.76
CA LEU A 148 4.84 12.74 -8.02
C LEU A 148 5.05 13.05 -6.54
N ILE A 149 4.47 12.22 -5.69
CA ILE A 149 4.75 12.22 -4.25
C ILE A 149 5.52 10.96 -3.94
N ILE A 150 6.78 11.12 -3.57
CA ILE A 150 7.71 10.01 -3.35
C ILE A 150 8.31 10.06 -1.95
N ASP A 151 8.90 8.93 -1.57
CA ASP A 151 9.64 8.78 -0.33
C ASP A 151 11.05 9.41 -0.41
N GLY A 152 11.87 9.15 0.61
CA GLY A 152 13.22 9.69 0.73
C GLY A 152 14.29 8.92 -0.04
N LYS A 153 13.99 8.33 -1.19
CA LYS A 153 14.99 7.68 -2.04
C LYS A 153 15.66 8.71 -2.96
N GLN A 154 16.81 9.23 -2.54
CA GLN A 154 17.53 10.34 -3.21
C GLN A 154 17.67 10.19 -4.73
N SER A 155 17.94 8.98 -5.23
CA SER A 155 18.13 8.74 -6.66
C SER A 155 16.88 8.96 -7.50
N LEU A 156 15.68 8.94 -6.92
CA LEU A 156 14.44 9.19 -7.65
C LEU A 156 14.28 10.67 -8.02
N PHE A 157 14.88 11.58 -7.25
CA PHE A 157 14.77 13.03 -7.48
C PHE A 157 15.51 13.47 -8.73
N SER A 158 16.63 12.83 -9.07
CA SER A 158 17.30 13.07 -10.35
C SER A 158 16.58 12.38 -11.51
N VAL A 159 16.11 11.14 -11.31
CA VAL A 159 15.40 10.34 -12.32
C VAL A 159 14.11 11.02 -12.79
N PHE A 160 13.39 11.67 -11.89
CA PHE A 160 12.11 12.33 -12.20
C PHE A 160 12.20 13.86 -12.20
N SER A 161 13.38 14.41 -12.49
CA SER A 161 13.62 15.87 -12.48
C SER A 161 12.70 16.67 -13.41
N ASP A 162 12.15 16.03 -14.45
CA ASP A 162 11.16 16.63 -15.36
C ASP A 162 9.75 16.76 -14.74
N PHE A 163 9.49 16.09 -13.61
CA PHE A 163 8.22 16.15 -12.90
C PHE A 163 8.28 17.11 -11.71
N ARG A 164 7.10 17.62 -11.34
CA ARG A 164 6.92 18.25 -10.03
C ARG A 164 6.98 17.16 -8.96
N ILE A 165 8.04 17.18 -8.14
CA ILE A 165 8.24 16.20 -7.08
C ILE A 165 7.95 16.81 -5.72
N GLN A 166 7.09 16.17 -4.95
CA GLN A 166 6.93 16.40 -3.52
C GLN A 166 7.62 15.28 -2.74
N MET A 167 8.62 15.65 -1.95
CA MET A 167 9.19 14.78 -0.93
C MET A 167 8.20 14.63 0.22
N CYS A 168 7.80 13.40 0.56
CA CYS A 168 6.90 13.18 1.68
C CYS A 168 7.47 13.74 2.99
N GLN A 169 6.78 14.73 3.58
CA GLN A 169 7.26 15.40 4.80
C GLN A 169 7.30 14.47 6.01
N PHE A 170 6.44 13.44 6.06
CA PHE A 170 6.50 12.41 7.10
C PHE A 170 7.79 11.59 7.01
N HIS A 171 8.14 11.13 5.81
CA HIS A 171 9.40 10.42 5.56
C HIS A 171 10.62 11.32 5.81
N MET A 172 10.53 12.62 5.49
CA MET A 172 11.57 13.58 5.83
C MET A 172 11.82 13.65 7.34
N LYS A 173 10.74 13.75 8.14
CA LYS A 173 10.84 13.72 9.61
C LYS A 173 11.49 12.41 10.09
N GLN A 174 11.14 11.27 9.49
CA GLN A 174 11.76 9.98 9.84
C GLN A 174 13.26 9.93 9.50
N ILE A 175 13.68 10.46 8.35
CA ILE A 175 15.10 10.57 7.96
C ILE A 175 15.88 11.35 9.02
N VAL A 176 15.41 12.53 9.41
CA VAL A 176 16.08 13.35 10.44
C VAL A 176 16.09 12.64 11.80
N ARG A 177 14.96 12.05 12.22
CA ARG A 177 14.86 11.34 13.50
C ARG A 177 15.82 10.16 13.60
N ARG A 178 16.06 9.43 12.50
CA ARG A 178 17.08 8.36 12.46
C ARG A 178 18.46 8.90 12.85
N TYR A 179 18.81 10.12 12.47
CA TYR A 179 20.08 10.73 12.85
C TYR A 179 20.09 11.31 14.28
N LEU A 180 19.05 12.04 14.68
CA LEU A 180 19.02 12.80 15.94
C LEU A 180 18.61 12.01 17.18
N THR A 181 17.98 10.82 17.02
CA THR A 181 17.27 10.07 18.06
C THR A 181 16.02 10.79 18.59
N LEU A 182 15.17 10.10 19.37
CA LEU A 182 13.92 10.67 19.90
C LEU A 182 14.17 11.82 20.91
N ASN A 183 15.21 11.66 21.75
CA ASN A 183 15.54 12.56 22.86
C ASN A 183 17.01 13.00 22.76
N PRO A 184 17.35 13.88 21.80
CA PRO A 184 18.72 14.36 21.64
C PRO A 184 19.18 15.16 22.86
N LYS A 185 20.38 14.86 23.38
CA LYS A 185 20.98 15.62 24.49
C LYS A 185 21.57 16.96 24.04
N LEU A 186 22.19 16.97 22.86
CA LEU A 186 22.82 18.16 22.27
C LEU A 186 21.78 19.24 21.97
N LYS A 187 22.03 20.48 22.43
CA LYS A 187 21.13 21.64 22.22
C LYS A 187 20.84 21.88 20.73
N ALA A 188 21.87 21.92 19.89
CA ALA A 188 21.73 22.05 18.43
C ALA A 188 20.79 20.99 17.81
N ALA A 189 20.86 19.75 18.28
CA ALA A 189 20.03 18.67 17.79
C ALA A 189 18.58 18.76 18.29
N ARG A 190 18.35 19.30 19.50
CA ARG A 190 17.00 19.59 20.00
C ARG A 190 16.34 20.70 19.18
N ALA A 191 17.07 21.79 18.94
CA ALA A 191 16.60 22.90 18.11
C ALA A 191 16.23 22.44 16.68
N LEU A 192 17.07 21.61 16.04
CA LEU A 192 16.73 21.04 14.73
C LEU A 192 15.47 20.15 14.79
N LYS A 193 15.35 19.32 15.84
CA LYS A 193 14.17 18.48 16.03
C LYS A 193 12.89 19.32 16.13
N GLU A 194 12.91 20.41 16.91
CA GLU A 194 11.77 21.33 17.07
C GLU A 194 11.35 21.96 15.73
N ILE A 195 12.30 22.38 14.90
CA ILE A 195 12.03 22.87 13.55
C ILE A 195 11.34 21.78 12.72
N MET A 196 11.90 20.57 12.68
CA MET A 196 11.36 19.44 11.93
C MET A 196 9.99 18.97 12.43
N ASP A 197 9.70 19.12 13.72
CA ASP A 197 8.41 18.74 14.29
C ASP A 197 7.27 19.58 13.68
N THR A 198 7.55 20.84 13.32
CA THR A 198 6.61 21.76 12.67
C THR A 198 6.56 21.66 11.13
N LEU A 199 7.38 20.79 10.50
CA LEU A 199 7.50 20.71 9.03
C LEU A 199 6.15 20.56 8.32
N THR A 200 5.24 19.75 8.86
CA THR A 200 3.94 19.44 8.24
C THR A 200 2.89 20.53 8.35
N THR A 201 3.12 21.54 9.20
CA THR A 201 2.15 22.59 9.50
C THR A 201 2.68 23.99 9.16
N SER A 202 3.94 24.10 8.74
CA SER A 202 4.59 25.39 8.46
C SER A 202 4.48 25.76 6.98
N GLY A 203 4.43 27.05 6.69
CA GLY A 203 4.69 27.58 5.35
C GLY A 203 6.17 27.43 4.98
N LYS A 204 6.47 27.36 3.68
CA LYS A 204 7.83 27.26 3.12
C LYS A 204 8.76 28.32 3.71
N GLU A 205 8.39 29.59 3.57
CA GLU A 205 9.22 30.74 3.99
C GLU A 205 9.55 30.68 5.49
N SER A 206 8.54 30.47 6.33
CA SER A 206 8.72 30.37 7.79
C SER A 206 9.57 29.16 8.22
N PHE A 207 9.47 28.04 7.51
CA PHE A 207 10.32 26.88 7.77
C PHE A 207 11.77 27.14 7.34
N GLU A 208 11.97 27.65 6.12
CA GLU A 208 13.27 27.98 5.56
C GLU A 208 14.00 29.00 6.43
N GLU A 209 13.34 30.09 6.83
CA GLU A 209 13.90 31.11 7.71
C GLU A 209 14.38 30.51 9.04
N ARG A 210 13.54 29.70 9.71
CA ARG A 210 13.93 29.04 10.97
C ARG A 210 15.08 28.06 10.77
N TYR A 211 15.08 27.31 9.67
CA TYR A 211 16.14 26.36 9.36
C TYR A 211 17.47 27.04 9.05
N PHE A 212 17.47 28.12 8.25
CA PHE A 212 18.68 28.88 7.93
C PHE A 212 19.25 29.59 9.17
N ARG A 213 18.41 30.24 9.98
CA ARG A 213 18.82 30.81 11.27
C ARG A 213 19.43 29.77 12.21
N TRP A 214 18.87 28.56 12.25
CA TRP A 214 19.45 27.46 13.01
C TRP A 214 20.83 27.04 12.48
N LYS A 215 21.03 27.02 11.15
CA LYS A 215 22.36 26.73 10.57
C LYS A 215 23.40 27.78 10.96
N GLU A 216 23.01 29.05 11.01
CA GLU A 216 23.88 30.15 11.44
C GLU A 216 24.21 30.07 12.92
N GLU A 217 23.18 29.98 13.79
CA GLU A 217 23.34 29.91 15.25
C GLU A 217 24.25 28.74 15.66
N TRP A 218 24.11 27.59 15.01
CA TRP A 218 24.84 26.37 15.35
C TRP A 218 26.03 26.09 14.44
N HIS A 219 26.47 27.06 13.62
CA HIS A 219 27.56 26.90 12.66
C HIS A 219 28.83 26.31 13.31
N GLU A 220 29.32 26.90 14.40
CA GLU A 220 30.50 26.38 15.09
C GLU A 220 30.33 24.93 15.57
N THR A 221 29.14 24.57 16.05
CA THR A 221 28.83 23.20 16.49
C THR A 221 28.82 22.24 15.30
N LEU A 222 28.25 22.65 14.17
CA LEU A 222 28.15 21.86 12.95
C LEU A 222 29.53 21.60 12.33
N PHE A 223 30.43 22.59 12.36
CA PHE A 223 31.75 22.51 11.73
C PHE A 223 32.88 22.12 12.68
N ARG A 224 32.60 21.96 13.98
CA ARG A 224 33.58 21.47 14.96
C ARG A 224 34.18 20.14 14.53
N ARG A 225 35.51 20.07 14.55
CA ARG A 225 36.29 18.84 14.29
C ARG A 225 37.02 18.40 15.55
N SER A 226 37.13 17.09 15.72
CA SER A 226 37.95 16.47 16.77
C SER A 226 39.02 15.59 16.12
N GLN A 227 40.19 15.55 16.73
CA GLN A 227 41.28 14.69 16.30
C GLN A 227 41.09 13.28 16.85
N LEU A 228 41.25 12.27 16.00
CA LEU A 228 41.24 10.86 16.38
C LEU A 228 42.63 10.45 16.87
N LYS A 229 42.69 9.35 17.62
CA LYS A 229 43.97 8.71 18.03
C LYS A 229 44.90 8.42 16.85
N SER A 230 44.34 8.20 15.66
CA SER A 230 45.06 8.00 14.38
C SER A 230 45.67 9.27 13.77
N GLY A 231 45.58 10.44 14.40
CA GLY A 231 46.01 11.73 13.86
C GLY A 231 45.04 12.38 12.86
N LYS A 232 44.16 11.60 12.22
CA LYS A 232 43.10 12.11 11.32
C LYS A 232 42.06 12.95 12.07
N THR A 233 41.51 13.98 11.42
CA THR A 233 40.41 14.80 11.97
C THR A 233 39.06 14.35 11.42
N GLN A 234 38.03 14.37 12.27
CA GLN A 234 36.64 14.13 11.87
C GLN A 234 35.72 15.17 12.49
N TYR A 235 34.56 15.42 11.88
CA TYR A 235 33.52 16.24 12.51
C TYR A 235 33.08 15.63 13.82
N THR A 236 32.93 16.44 14.87
CA THR A 236 32.53 15.98 16.20
C THR A 236 31.09 15.47 16.18
N HIS A 237 30.19 16.18 15.50
CA HIS A 237 28.76 15.88 15.47
C HIS A 237 28.29 15.33 14.11
N ARG A 238 28.92 14.23 13.64
CA ARG A 238 28.65 13.62 12.31
C ARG A 238 27.17 13.38 12.04
N ARG A 239 26.43 12.82 12.99
CA ARG A 239 25.00 12.51 12.82
C ARG A 239 24.16 13.78 12.63
N LEU A 240 24.44 14.83 13.39
CA LEU A 240 23.76 16.12 13.23
C LEU A 240 24.03 16.71 11.85
N ARG A 241 25.28 16.64 11.37
CA ARG A 241 25.61 17.05 10.00
C ARG A 241 24.88 16.20 8.94
N SER A 242 24.79 14.88 9.12
CA SER A 242 24.03 14.03 8.19
C SER A 242 22.54 14.36 8.17
N ALA A 243 21.96 14.74 9.32
CA ALA A 243 20.59 15.26 9.38
C ALA A 243 20.46 16.57 8.58
N MET A 244 21.37 17.52 8.81
CA MET A 244 21.42 18.79 8.09
C MET A 244 21.55 18.56 6.58
N HIS A 245 22.50 17.76 6.13
CA HIS A 245 22.70 17.43 4.70
C HIS A 245 21.46 16.78 4.07
N SER A 246 20.72 15.97 4.84
CA SER A 246 19.46 15.41 4.36
C SER A 246 18.44 16.53 4.14
N VAL A 247 18.29 17.45 5.10
CA VAL A 247 17.36 18.59 4.95
C VAL A 247 17.78 19.46 3.77
N ASP A 248 19.06 19.83 3.66
CA ASP A 248 19.59 20.64 2.56
C ASP A 248 19.28 20.02 1.19
N PHE A 249 19.47 18.70 1.04
CA PHE A 249 19.16 17.99 -0.21
C PHE A 249 17.67 18.02 -0.55
N TYR A 250 16.80 17.77 0.44
CA TYR A 250 15.37 17.65 0.21
C TYR A 250 14.63 18.98 0.19
N LEU A 251 15.23 20.07 0.71
CA LEU A 251 14.59 21.36 0.88
C LEU A 251 13.83 21.86 -0.36
N PRO A 252 14.39 21.76 -1.59
CA PRO A 252 13.68 22.19 -2.82
C PRO A 252 12.37 21.44 -3.07
N TYR A 253 12.22 20.24 -2.52
CA TYR A 253 11.09 19.32 -2.76
C TYR A 253 10.13 19.21 -1.58
N LEU A 254 10.40 19.87 -0.44
CA LEU A 254 9.59 19.75 0.77
C LEU A 254 8.27 20.54 0.72
N PHE A 255 8.22 21.57 -0.13
CA PHE A 255 7.09 22.50 -0.21
C PHE A 255 6.55 22.67 -1.63
N THR A 256 6.84 21.73 -2.52
CA THR A 256 6.32 21.72 -3.91
C THR A 256 4.80 21.84 -3.91
N PHE A 257 4.11 21.19 -2.95
CA PHE A 257 2.67 21.28 -2.78
C PHE A 257 2.10 22.69 -2.49
N GLN A 258 2.93 23.63 -2.03
CA GLN A 258 2.52 25.03 -1.79
C GLN A 258 2.67 25.91 -3.02
N THR A 259 3.28 25.41 -4.09
CA THR A 259 3.42 26.18 -5.34
C THR A 259 2.07 26.31 -6.05
N PRO A 260 1.78 27.46 -6.70
CA PRO A 260 0.51 27.68 -7.39
C PRO A 260 0.19 26.60 -8.43
N GLU A 261 1.20 26.07 -9.11
CA GLU A 261 1.07 25.05 -10.15
C GLU A 261 0.77 23.65 -9.59
N CYS A 262 0.93 23.44 -8.27
CA CYS A 262 0.71 22.17 -7.59
C CYS A 262 -0.54 22.17 -6.72
N ASN A 263 -1.54 23.01 -7.02
CA ASN A 263 -2.78 23.06 -6.24
C ASN A 263 -3.41 21.67 -6.12
N GLY A 264 -3.78 21.28 -4.89
CA GLY A 264 -4.33 19.96 -4.56
C GLY A 264 -3.29 18.83 -4.35
N MET A 265 -1.99 19.09 -4.54
CA MET A 265 -0.95 18.11 -4.22
C MET A 265 -0.86 17.92 -2.70
N PRO A 266 -0.82 16.67 -2.19
CA PRO A 266 -0.60 16.44 -0.77
C PRO A 266 0.88 16.53 -0.40
N ASN A 267 1.17 17.00 0.81
CA ASN A 267 2.52 17.09 1.36
C ASN A 267 3.07 15.78 1.95
N THR A 268 2.21 14.75 2.08
CA THR A 268 2.53 13.45 2.68
C THR A 268 1.95 12.31 1.85
N ASN A 269 2.50 11.11 2.00
CA ASN A 269 2.04 9.89 1.32
C ASN A 269 0.96 9.11 2.13
N ASN A 270 0.21 9.80 3.00
CA ASN A 270 -0.73 9.15 3.93
C ASN A 270 -1.76 8.25 3.24
N LYS A 271 -2.18 8.58 2.01
CA LYS A 271 -3.15 7.77 1.26
C LYS A 271 -2.57 6.38 0.96
N ILE A 272 -1.35 6.30 0.42
CA ILE A 272 -0.74 5.01 0.03
C ILE A 272 -0.33 4.19 1.26
N GLU A 273 0.17 4.86 2.30
CA GLU A 273 0.48 4.23 3.59
C GLU A 273 -0.78 3.65 4.25
N GLY A 274 -1.90 4.38 4.19
CA GLY A 274 -3.20 3.90 4.65
C GLY A 274 -3.66 2.66 3.90
N THR A 275 -3.55 2.68 2.57
CA THR A 275 -3.87 1.53 1.70
C THR A 275 -3.00 0.32 2.03
N PHE A 276 -1.69 0.49 2.17
CA PHE A 276 -0.80 -0.60 2.57
C PHE A 276 -1.06 -1.12 3.99
N THR A 277 -1.43 -0.23 4.91
CA THR A 277 -1.79 -0.61 6.27
C THR A 277 -3.05 -1.48 6.28
N ASP A 278 -4.09 -1.10 5.54
CA ASP A 278 -5.31 -1.92 5.44
C ASP A 278 -5.02 -3.26 4.74
N LEU A 279 -4.26 -3.25 3.64
CA LEU A 279 -3.82 -4.48 2.97
C LEU A 279 -3.09 -5.43 3.94
N LYS A 280 -2.14 -4.93 4.71
CA LYS A 280 -1.40 -5.72 5.70
C LYS A 280 -2.31 -6.25 6.81
N LYS A 281 -3.26 -5.45 7.31
CA LYS A 281 -4.25 -5.91 8.29
C LYS A 281 -5.09 -7.06 7.74
N ASN A 282 -5.58 -6.94 6.50
CA ASN A 282 -6.37 -7.97 5.84
C ASN A 282 -5.56 -9.27 5.64
N LEU A 283 -4.30 -9.16 5.20
CA LEU A 283 -3.41 -10.32 5.07
C LEU A 283 -3.11 -10.99 6.42
N ASN A 284 -2.98 -10.22 7.50
CA ASN A 284 -2.73 -10.75 8.84
C ASN A 284 -3.91 -11.55 9.40
N ASN A 285 -5.15 -11.20 9.04
CA ASN A 285 -6.35 -12.00 9.37
C ASN A 285 -6.31 -13.40 8.71
N HIS A 286 -5.49 -13.56 7.67
CA HIS A 286 -5.34 -14.79 6.89
C HIS A 286 -3.90 -15.30 6.96
N SER A 287 -3.37 -15.45 8.17
CA SER A 287 -2.01 -15.96 8.38
C SER A 287 -1.81 -17.36 7.77
N GLY A 288 -0.57 -17.65 7.33
CA GLY A 288 -0.21 -18.95 6.74
C GLY A 288 -0.52 -19.14 5.25
N MET A 289 -0.91 -18.10 4.52
CA MET A 289 -1.01 -18.16 3.05
C MET A 289 0.35 -18.38 2.38
N SER A 290 0.38 -19.23 1.35
CA SER A 290 1.50 -19.31 0.39
C SER A 290 1.67 -17.98 -0.36
N GLU A 291 2.84 -17.76 -0.94
CA GLU A 291 3.13 -16.56 -1.73
C GLU A 291 2.14 -16.36 -2.87
N GLU A 292 1.82 -17.43 -3.62
CA GLU A 292 0.82 -17.41 -4.70
C GLU A 292 -0.57 -16.97 -4.22
N ASN A 293 -1.02 -17.50 -3.07
CA ASN A 293 -2.30 -17.09 -2.49
C ASN A 293 -2.27 -15.65 -1.99
N ARG A 294 -1.13 -15.18 -1.46
CA ARG A 294 -0.94 -13.77 -1.08
C ARG A 294 -0.98 -12.85 -2.29
N LYS A 295 -0.31 -13.21 -3.40
CA LYS A 295 -0.36 -12.49 -4.68
C LYS A 295 -1.81 -12.32 -5.13
N ARG A 296 -2.56 -13.43 -5.20
CA ARG A 296 -3.98 -13.41 -5.56
C ARG A 296 -4.80 -12.52 -4.63
N PHE A 297 -4.56 -12.59 -3.32
CA PHE A 297 -5.22 -11.73 -2.35
C PHE A 297 -4.91 -10.25 -2.60
N ILE A 298 -3.64 -9.89 -2.81
CA ILE A 298 -3.23 -8.51 -3.09
C ILE A 298 -3.90 -8.00 -4.37
N CYS A 299 -3.94 -8.80 -5.44
CA CYS A 299 -4.65 -8.46 -6.67
C CYS A 299 -6.13 -8.15 -6.41
N GLY A 300 -6.84 -9.05 -5.72
CA GLY A 300 -8.25 -8.86 -5.38
C GLY A 300 -8.50 -7.64 -4.51
N PHE A 301 -7.54 -7.28 -3.65
CA PHE A 301 -7.66 -6.15 -2.74
C PHE A 301 -7.68 -4.83 -3.53
N PHE A 302 -6.76 -4.67 -4.47
CA PHE A 302 -6.71 -3.46 -5.30
C PHE A 302 -7.86 -3.40 -6.31
N LEU A 303 -8.35 -4.54 -6.82
CA LEU A 303 -9.55 -4.57 -7.67
C LEU A 303 -10.79 -4.10 -6.90
N ALA A 304 -11.03 -4.66 -5.71
CA ALA A 304 -12.15 -4.27 -4.85
C ALA A 304 -12.04 -2.81 -4.40
N LEU A 305 -10.82 -2.32 -4.15
CA LEU A 305 -10.57 -0.91 -3.84
C LEU A 305 -11.03 0.00 -4.99
N ASN A 306 -10.63 -0.29 -6.23
CA ASN A 306 -11.01 0.51 -7.39
C ASN A 306 -12.51 0.44 -7.68
N GLU A 307 -13.12 -0.73 -7.54
CA GLU A 307 -14.57 -0.91 -7.69
C GLU A 307 -15.34 -0.04 -6.67
N THR A 308 -14.96 -0.13 -5.39
CA THR A 308 -15.58 0.66 -4.30
C THR A 308 -15.47 2.16 -4.55
N LEU A 309 -14.32 2.64 -5.03
CA LEU A 309 -14.10 4.05 -5.34
C LEU A 309 -14.88 4.51 -6.58
N SER A 310 -15.04 3.64 -7.57
CA SER A 310 -15.83 3.93 -8.78
C SER A 310 -17.32 4.07 -8.46
N MET A 311 -17.85 3.21 -7.58
CA MET A 311 -19.25 3.32 -7.12
C MET A 311 -19.51 4.64 -6.37
N LYS A 312 -18.57 5.10 -5.53
CA LYS A 312 -18.70 6.39 -4.83
C LYS A 312 -18.69 7.61 -5.76
N LYS A 313 -18.04 7.53 -6.93
CA LYS A 313 -18.07 8.61 -7.93
C LYS A 313 -19.43 8.72 -8.64
N GLN A 314 -20.15 7.61 -8.78
CA GLN A 314 -21.45 7.56 -9.47
C GLN A 314 -22.63 7.96 -8.58
N ASP A 315 -22.41 8.09 -7.27
CA ASP A 315 -23.43 8.46 -6.28
C ASP A 315 -23.12 9.85 -5.68
N PRO A 316 -23.27 10.95 -6.45
CA PRO A 316 -23.02 12.31 -5.95
C PRO A 316 -24.13 12.84 -5.01
N SER A 317 -25.08 12.02 -4.59
CA SER A 317 -26.10 12.39 -3.62
C SER A 317 -25.72 11.96 -2.20
N LYS A 318 -24.85 12.75 -1.55
CA LYS A 318 -24.85 12.93 -0.10
C LYS A 318 -24.07 14.17 0.33
#